data_AF-D7TXH9-F1
#
_entry.id   AF-D7TXH9-F1
#
_cell.length_a   1.000
_cell.length_b   1.000
_cell.length_c   1.000
_cell.angle_alpha   90.00
_cell.angle_beta   90.00
_cell.angle_gamma   90.00
#
_symmetry.space_group_name_H-M   'P 1'
#
loop_
_entity.id
_entity.type
_entity.pdbx_description
1 polymer ?
#
loop_
_entity_poly.entity_id
_entity_poly.type
_entity_poly.pdbx_seq_one_letter_code
_entity_poly.pdbx_strand_id
1 'polypeptide(L)'
;MSVAFSLSSGEAERKKMEKEAKKEAFRKYLESSGVLDALTKVLVALYEQNDKPSSAVEFVQQKLGGPTVSEYEKLQGEMLDLQIKYNELLAAHQETCRQFEEIKNSSTTTSSKETIDEEAPKDGL
;
A
#
# COMPACT_ATOMS: atom_id res chain seq x y z
N MET A 1 6.84 -1.64 -63.27
CA MET A 1 7.80 -1.37 -62.17
C MET A 1 7.50 -0.09 -61.39
N SER A 2 7.00 0.99 -62.01
CA SER A 2 6.86 2.31 -61.36
C SER A 2 5.83 2.40 -60.22
N VAL A 3 4.70 1.69 -60.30
CA VAL A 3 3.62 1.79 -59.30
C VAL A 3 3.98 1.14 -57.95
N ALA A 4 4.76 0.05 -57.96
CA ALA A 4 5.21 -0.63 -56.74
C ALA A 4 6.25 0.20 -55.97
N PHE A 5 7.11 0.92 -56.69
CA PHE A 5 8.10 1.83 -56.11
C PHE A 5 7.43 3.05 -55.44
N SER A 6 6.41 3.63 -56.08
CA SER A 6 5.65 4.75 -55.50
C SER A 6 4.83 4.35 -54.27
N LEU A 7 4.25 3.14 -54.24
CA LEU A 7 3.56 2.62 -53.05
C LEU A 7 4.53 2.42 -51.88
N SER A 8 5.70 1.81 -52.13
CA SER A 8 6.73 1.57 -51.11
C SER A 8 7.27 2.89 -50.51
N SER A 9 7.44 3.92 -51.35
CA SER A 9 7.81 5.27 -50.90
C SER A 9 6.71 5.92 -50.03
N GLY A 10 5.43 5.76 -50.42
CA GLY A 10 4.29 6.28 -49.65
C GLY A 10 4.08 5.58 -48.30
N GLU A 11 4.40 4.29 -48.19
CA GLU A 11 4.36 3.55 -46.92
C GLU A 11 5.47 3.98 -45.95
N ALA A 12 6.67 4.22 -46.47
CA ALA A 12 7.80 4.72 -45.67
C ALA A 12 7.51 6.12 -45.09
N GLU A 13 6.96 7.03 -45.90
CA GLU A 13 6.57 8.37 -45.43
C GLU A 13 5.42 8.33 -44.42
N ARG A 14 4.41 7.47 -44.62
CA ARG A 14 3.35 7.27 -43.61
C ARG A 14 3.91 6.79 -42.27
N LYS A 15 4.80 5.80 -42.29
CA LYS A 15 5.44 5.27 -41.08
C LYS A 15 6.31 6.32 -40.37
N LYS A 16 6.97 7.20 -41.14
CA LYS A 16 7.74 8.32 -40.60
C LYS A 16 6.84 9.36 -39.96
N MET A 17 5.73 9.74 -40.60
CA MET A 17 4.74 10.66 -40.03
C MET A 17 4.12 10.11 -38.74
N GLU A 18 3.77 8.83 -38.70
CA GLU A 18 3.29 8.18 -37.48
C GLU A 18 4.32 8.21 -36.34
N LYS A 19 5.60 8.00 -36.66
CA LYS A 19 6.68 8.07 -35.67
C LYS A 19 6.82 9.48 -35.10
N GLU A 20 6.79 10.50 -35.95
CA GLU A 20 6.87 11.90 -35.53
C GLU A 20 5.62 12.33 -34.73
N ALA A 21 4.43 11.90 -35.14
CA ALA A 21 3.19 12.15 -34.39
C ALA A 21 3.24 11.53 -32.98
N LYS A 22 3.76 10.31 -32.83
CA LYS A 22 3.95 9.67 -31.52
C LYS A 22 4.94 10.43 -30.63
N LYS A 23 6.06 10.90 -31.21
CA LYS A 23 7.02 11.73 -30.47
C LYS A 23 6.40 13.05 -30.02
N GLU A 24 5.66 13.71 -30.90
CA GLU A 24 5.00 14.98 -30.56
C GLU A 24 3.94 14.79 -29.49
N ALA A 25 3.14 13.72 -29.56
CA ALA A 25 2.18 13.38 -28.52
C ALA A 25 2.85 13.15 -27.17
N PHE A 26 3.98 12.43 -27.14
CA PHE A 26 4.75 12.23 -25.90
C PHE A 26 5.32 13.54 -25.36
N ARG A 27 5.85 14.41 -26.23
CA ARG A 27 6.34 15.74 -25.83
C ARG A 27 5.22 16.58 -25.21
N LYS A 28 4.07 16.66 -25.88
CA LYS A 28 2.87 17.35 -25.36
C LYS A 28 2.40 16.79 -24.04
N TYR A 29 2.47 15.46 -23.85
CA TYR A 29 2.13 14.82 -22.59
C TYR A 29 3.07 15.27 -21.46
N LEU A 30 4.38 15.28 -21.68
CA LEU A 30 5.35 15.74 -20.67
C LEU A 30 5.19 17.23 -20.35
N GLU A 31 4.86 18.05 -21.35
CA GLU A 31 4.55 19.47 -21.19
C GLU A 31 3.25 19.66 -20.39
N SER A 32 2.15 19.00 -20.78
CA SER A 32 0.83 19.20 -20.17
C SER A 32 0.69 18.58 -18.78
N SER A 33 1.42 17.49 -18.49
CA SER A 33 1.49 16.89 -17.15
C SER A 33 2.41 17.64 -16.20
N GLY A 34 3.14 18.66 -16.68
CA GLY A 34 4.06 19.46 -15.87
C GLY A 34 5.38 18.75 -15.52
N VAL A 35 5.65 17.56 -16.08
CA VAL A 35 6.89 16.81 -15.83
C VAL A 35 8.12 17.64 -16.22
N LEU A 36 8.09 18.32 -17.36
CA LEU A 36 9.22 19.15 -17.80
C LEU A 36 9.47 20.33 -16.85
N ASP A 37 8.42 20.97 -16.35
CA ASP A 37 8.52 22.09 -15.41
C ASP A 37 9.08 21.62 -14.06
N ALA A 38 8.58 20.49 -13.54
CA ALA A 38 9.09 19.89 -12.31
C ALA A 38 10.58 19.53 -12.43
N LEU A 39 10.98 18.82 -13.50
CA LEU A 39 12.39 18.47 -13.72
C LEU A 39 13.27 19.71 -13.87
N THR A 40 12.79 20.73 -14.58
CA THR A 40 13.52 21.99 -14.74
C THR A 40 13.73 22.68 -13.40
N LYS A 41 12.69 22.80 -12.57
CA LYS A 41 12.77 23.40 -11.24
C LYS A 41 13.76 22.67 -10.33
N VAL A 42 13.77 21.34 -10.36
CA VAL A 42 14.73 20.55 -9.57
C VAL A 42 16.16 20.76 -10.04
N LEU A 43 16.41 20.79 -11.36
CA LEU A 43 17.74 21.06 -11.91
C LEU A 43 18.22 22.48 -11.61
N VAL A 44 17.33 23.47 -11.67
CA VAL A 44 17.63 24.86 -11.25
C VAL A 44 17.99 24.90 -9.78
N ALA A 45 17.19 24.27 -8.91
CA ALA A 45 17.48 24.20 -7.47
C ALA A 45 18.82 23.50 -7.17
N LEU A 46 19.18 22.48 -7.96
CA LEU A 46 20.48 21.80 -7.84
C LEU A 46 21.64 22.70 -8.31
N TYR A 47 21.42 23.51 -9.35
CA TYR A 47 22.41 24.46 -9.87
C TYR A 47 22.66 25.62 -8.89
N GLU A 48 21.60 26.11 -8.24
CA GLU A 48 21.66 27.23 -7.29
C GLU A 48 22.23 26.84 -5.91
N GLN A 49 22.43 25.56 -5.64
CA GLN A 49 23.06 25.11 -4.39
C GLN A 49 24.52 25.58 -4.31
N ASN A 50 24.82 26.43 -3.32
CA ASN A 50 26.17 26.92 -3.06
C ASN A 50 27.15 25.78 -2.72
N ASP A 51 26.69 24.83 -1.89
CA ASP A 51 27.41 23.58 -1.61
C ASP A 51 26.73 22.44 -2.37
N LYS A 52 27.44 21.82 -3.32
CA LYS A 52 26.87 20.71 -4.08
C LYS A 52 26.62 19.52 -3.15
N PRO A 53 25.43 18.89 -3.22
CA PRO A 53 25.15 17.72 -2.42
C PRO A 53 26.12 16.60 -2.78
N SER A 54 26.50 15.79 -1.79
CA SER A 54 27.34 14.61 -1.96
C SER A 54 26.75 13.62 -2.97
N SER A 55 25.42 13.54 -3.05
CA SER A 55 24.67 12.77 -4.05
C SER A 55 23.63 13.66 -4.75
N ALA A 56 23.89 13.97 -6.02
CA ALA A 56 22.92 14.69 -6.86
C ALA A 56 21.63 13.88 -7.09
N VAL A 57 21.75 12.55 -7.14
CA VAL A 57 20.61 11.65 -7.36
C VAL A 57 19.65 11.69 -6.16
N GLU A 58 20.17 11.62 -4.94
CA GLU A 58 19.35 11.72 -3.73
C GLU A 58 18.66 13.09 -3.62
N PHE A 59 19.37 14.17 -3.94
CA PHE A 59 18.77 15.51 -3.97
C PHE A 59 17.59 15.59 -4.95
N VAL A 60 17.75 15.03 -6.15
CA VAL A 60 16.67 15.00 -7.16
C VAL A 60 15.50 14.16 -6.67
N GLN A 61 15.74 12.98 -6.11
CA GLN A 61 14.68 12.11 -5.57
C GLN A 61 13.89 12.84 -4.48
N GLN A 62 14.58 13.45 -3.51
CA GLN A 62 13.93 14.23 -2.45
C GLN A 62 13.11 15.40 -3.00
N LYS A 63 13.65 16.17 -3.95
CA LYS A 63 12.95 17.33 -4.53
C LYS A 63 11.75 16.95 -5.38
N LEU A 64 11.73 15.74 -5.94
CA LEU A 64 10.56 15.18 -6.65
C LEU A 64 9.57 14.47 -5.73
N GLY A 65 9.82 14.44 -4.40
CA GLY A 65 8.93 13.81 -3.42
C GLY A 65 9.10 12.30 -3.28
N GLY A 66 10.20 11.72 -3.77
CA GLY A 66 10.57 10.34 -3.51
C GLY A 66 11.08 10.16 -2.07
N PRO A 67 10.72 9.06 -1.38
CA PRO A 67 11.26 8.76 -0.07
C PRO A 67 12.77 8.53 -0.17
N THR A 68 13.50 9.01 0.82
CA THR A 68 14.92 8.67 0.99
C THR A 68 15.08 7.19 1.36
N VAL A 69 16.28 6.65 1.12
CA VAL A 69 16.63 5.29 1.54
C VAL A 69 16.38 5.11 3.04
N SER A 70 16.79 6.07 3.86
CA SER A 70 16.60 6.02 5.31
C SER A 70 15.11 6.05 5.72
N GLU A 71 14.28 6.89 5.07
CA GLU A 71 12.84 6.90 5.34
C GLU A 71 12.18 5.59 4.93
N TYR A 72 12.61 5.00 3.81
CA TYR A 72 12.12 3.71 3.35
C TYR A 72 12.48 2.58 4.33
N GLU A 73 13.73 2.53 4.78
CA GLU A 73 14.20 1.56 5.78
C GLU A 73 13.45 1.72 7.11
N LYS A 74 13.26 2.96 7.58
CA LYS A 74 12.47 3.25 8.78
C LYS A 74 11.03 2.75 8.66
N LEU A 75 10.38 3.04 7.53
CA LEU A 75 9.01 2.61 7.28
C LEU A 75 8.90 1.08 7.23
N GLN A 76 9.89 0.40 6.66
CA GLN A 76 9.96 -1.05 6.64
C GLN A 76 10.10 -1.64 8.06
N GLY A 77 10.93 -1.02 8.90
CA GLY A 77 11.06 -1.40 10.31
C GLY A 77 9.75 -1.25 11.07
N GLU A 78 9.08 -0.10 10.94
CA GLU A 78 7.77 0.14 11.58
C GLU A 78 6.71 -0.87 11.12
N MET A 79 6.71 -1.27 9.85
CA MET A 79 5.80 -2.28 9.32
C MET A 79 6.05 -3.67 9.94
N LEU A 80 7.30 -4.06 10.12
CA LEU A 80 7.66 -5.32 10.79
C LEU A 80 7.27 -5.30 12.28
N ASP A 81 7.58 -4.21 12.99
CA ASP A 81 7.22 -4.05 14.40
C ASP A 81 5.70 -4.12 14.60
N LEU A 82 4.94 -3.49 13.71
CA LEU A 82 3.49 -3.51 13.76
C LEU A 82 2.95 -4.92 13.48
N GLN A 83 3.56 -5.64 12.55
CA GLN A 83 3.20 -7.03 12.25
C GLN A 83 3.47 -7.98 13.41
N ILE A 84 4.59 -7.79 14.13
CA ILE A 84 4.89 -8.54 15.36
C ILE A 84 3.80 -8.28 16.41
N LYS A 85 3.52 -7.00 16.71
CA LYS A 85 2.49 -6.61 17.69
C LYS A 85 1.11 -7.15 17.32
N TYR A 86 0.76 -7.11 16.05
CA TYR A 86 -0.52 -7.67 15.56
C TYR A 86 -0.61 -9.17 15.84
N ASN A 87 0.45 -9.93 15.55
CA ASN A 87 0.47 -11.37 15.79
C ASN A 87 0.42 -11.72 17.28
N GLU A 88 1.16 -10.99 18.12
CA GLU A 88 1.11 -11.14 19.58
C GLU A 88 -0.28 -10.87 20.13
N LEU A 89 -0.91 -9.77 19.69
CA LEU A 89 -2.26 -9.41 20.10
C LEU A 89 -3.29 -10.44 19.63
N LEU A 90 -3.14 -10.95 18.40
CA LEU A 90 -4.00 -12.00 17.86
C LEU A 90 -3.88 -13.29 18.68
N ALA A 91 -2.66 -13.69 19.04
CA ALA A 91 -2.43 -14.86 19.89
C ALA A 91 -3.04 -14.68 21.29
N ALA A 92 -2.86 -13.51 21.91
CA ALA A 92 -3.44 -13.19 23.21
C ALA A 92 -4.98 -13.20 23.17
N HIS A 93 -5.58 -12.67 22.10
CA HIS A 93 -7.02 -12.72 21.87
C HIS A 93 -7.52 -14.16 21.73
N GLN A 94 -6.85 -14.99 20.93
CA GLN A 94 -7.23 -16.40 20.74
C GLN A 94 -7.20 -17.16 22.07
N GLU A 95 -6.14 -16.97 22.85
CA GLU A 95 -6.00 -17.58 24.17
C GLU A 95 -7.10 -17.12 25.14
N THR A 96 -7.39 -15.83 25.17
CA THR A 96 -8.48 -15.27 26.01
C THR A 96 -9.84 -15.85 25.63
N CYS A 97 -10.15 -15.96 24.33
CA CYS A 97 -11.39 -16.58 23.86
C CYS A 97 -11.49 -18.05 24.27
N ARG A 98 -10.40 -18.80 24.14
CA ARG A 98 -10.35 -20.19 24.56
C ARG A 98 -10.64 -20.33 26.05
N GLN A 99 -9.98 -19.55 26.90
CA GLN A 99 -10.22 -19.57 28.35
C GLN A 99 -11.67 -19.20 28.68
N PHE A 100 -12.25 -18.21 27.98
CA PHE A 100 -13.65 -17.84 28.18
C PHE A 100 -14.63 -18.97 27.82
N GLU A 101 -14.36 -19.71 26.74
CA GLU A 101 -15.15 -20.90 26.37
C GLU A 101 -15.02 -22.02 27.39
N GLU A 102 -13.82 -22.27 27.91
CA GLU A 102 -13.58 -23.28 28.95
C GLU A 102 -14.33 -22.96 30.25
N ILE A 103 -14.32 -21.69 30.68
CA ILE A 103 -15.07 -21.22 31.86
C ILE A 103 -16.59 -21.34 31.63
N LYS A 104 -17.08 -20.90 30.46
CA LYS A 104 -18.50 -21.00 30.10
C LYS A 104 -19.01 -22.45 30.13
N ASN A 105 -18.23 -23.39 29.60
CA ASN A 105 -18.60 -24.80 29.53
C ASN A 105 -18.54 -25.51 30.90
N SER A 106 -17.71 -25.03 31.82
CA SER A 106 -17.64 -25.56 33.18
C SER A 106 -18.73 -25.00 34.10
N SER A 107 -19.24 -23.78 33.85
CA SER A 107 -20.40 -23.22 34.57
C SER A 107 -21.75 -23.87 34.21
N THR A 108 -21.93 -24.45 33.02
CA THR A 108 -23.19 -25.13 32.62
C THR A 108 -23.38 -26.52 33.26
N THR A 109 -22.37 -27.07 33.94
CA THR A 109 -22.41 -28.45 34.48
C THR A 109 -22.61 -28.51 36.00
N THR A 110 -22.68 -27.37 36.71
CA THR A 110 -22.75 -27.32 38.20
C THR A 110 -24.01 -26.63 38.77
N SER A 111 -25.00 -26.28 37.95
CA SER A 111 -26.26 -25.68 38.41
C SER A 111 -27.48 -26.47 37.92
N SER A 112 -27.63 -27.73 38.37
CA SER A 112 -28.89 -28.51 38.30
C SER A 112 -28.82 -29.74 39.21
N LYS A 113 -28.75 -29.57 40.54
CA LYS A 113 -29.20 -30.60 41.50
C LYS A 113 -29.50 -30.00 42.88
N GLU A 114 -30.78 -29.74 43.13
CA GLU A 114 -31.45 -29.86 44.44
C GLU A 114 -32.95 -29.97 44.12
N THR A 115 -33.41 -31.18 43.77
CA THR A 115 -34.18 -32.10 44.63
C THR A 115 -35.43 -31.47 45.23
N ILE A 116 -36.53 -31.75 44.53
CA ILE A 116 -37.88 -31.98 45.03
C ILE A 116 -37.82 -32.68 46.40
N ASP A 117 -38.53 -32.14 47.39
CA ASP A 117 -39.27 -32.99 48.31
C ASP A 117 -40.61 -32.33 48.65
N GLU A 118 -41.67 -32.94 48.14
CA GLU A 118 -43.03 -32.75 48.64
C GLU A 118 -43.17 -33.56 49.91
N GLU A 119 -43.57 -32.93 51.01
CA GLU A 119 -44.30 -33.64 52.07
C GLU A 119 -45.39 -32.73 52.65
N ALA A 120 -46.63 -32.95 52.20
CA ALA A 120 -47.82 -32.68 52.99
C ALA A 120 -48.13 -33.95 53.80
N PRO A 121 -48.71 -33.88 55.03
CA PRO A 121 -50.16 -33.70 55.12
C PRO A 121 -50.73 -32.98 56.38
N LYS A 122 -51.91 -32.40 56.15
CA LYS A 122 -53.09 -32.11 57.01
C LYS A 122 -53.00 -32.31 58.54
N ASP A 123 -53.43 -31.29 59.30
CA ASP A 123 -54.56 -31.41 60.24
C ASP A 123 -54.97 -30.03 60.83
N GLY A 124 -56.27 -29.87 61.12
CA GLY A 124 -56.94 -28.57 61.20
C GLY A 124 -57.26 -27.98 62.58
N LEU A 125 -57.90 -26.80 62.52
CA LEU A 125 -59.14 -26.41 63.22
C LEU A 125 -59.67 -25.13 62.57
#